data_AF-A0A1I3W139-F1
#
_entry.id   AF-A0A1I3W139-F1
#
_cell.length_a   1.000
_cell.length_b   1.000
_cell.length_c   1.000
_cell.angle_alpha   90.00
_cell.angle_beta   90.00
_cell.angle_gamma   90.00
#
_symmetry.space_group_name_H-M   'P 1'
#
loop_
_entity.id
_entity.type
_entity.pdbx_description
1 polymer ?
#
loop_
_entity_poly.entity_id
_entity_poly.type
_entity_poly.pdbx_seq_one_letter_code
_entity_poly.pdbx_strand_id
1 'polypeptide(L)'
;MNAVTFYTKRVNQATSFEFNVFDNQFATENLAVRKVLMSMLESVAHRLSDLEVEYNDSMLAEKLGGRRAGELLRLLGATKENTRENQSNGVVVSRTFRAPLTEERYDYFYNQRDIATLAHYRLQEGLEDRIVFYFTRYLQLIAPDQEAYDKFLAKLESFSLPYKLVPIA
;
A
#
# COMPACT_ATOMS: atom_id res chain seq x y z
N MET A 1 -1.28 -24.75 -0.08
CA MET A 1 -1.34 -23.28 -0.05
C MET A 1 -0.01 -22.79 -0.59
N ASN A 2 0.01 -22.00 -1.66
CA ASN A 2 1.27 -21.51 -2.24
C ASN A 2 1.91 -20.50 -1.27
N ALA A 3 3.22 -20.64 -1.04
CA ALA A 3 3.95 -19.68 -0.22
C ALA A 3 4.03 -18.34 -0.95
N VAL A 4 3.80 -17.23 -0.25
CA VAL A 4 4.06 -15.90 -0.79
C VAL A 4 5.57 -15.69 -0.91
N THR A 5 6.01 -15.10 -2.01
CA THR A 5 7.41 -14.76 -2.25
C THR A 5 7.59 -13.27 -2.04
N PHE A 6 8.54 -12.91 -1.18
CA PHE A 6 9.01 -11.55 -1.01
C PHE A 6 10.42 -11.43 -1.56
N TYR A 7 10.64 -10.48 -2.48
CA TYR A 7 11.99 -10.10 -2.86
C TYR A 7 12.54 -9.13 -1.83
N THR A 8 13.74 -9.41 -1.31
CA THR A 8 14.31 -8.65 -0.20
C THR A 8 15.56 -7.90 -0.60
N LYS A 9 15.64 -6.63 -0.20
CA LYS A 9 16.83 -5.80 -0.40
C LYS A 9 17.16 -5.06 0.89
N ARG A 10 18.41 -5.18 1.36
CA ARG A 10 18.88 -4.44 2.52
C ARG A 10 19.64 -3.19 2.07
N VAL A 11 19.25 -2.04 2.60
CA VAL A 11 19.94 -0.77 2.39
C VAL A 11 20.20 -0.14 3.76
N ASN A 12 21.45 -0.10 4.18
CA ASN A 12 21.84 0.29 5.54
C ASN A 12 21.12 -0.56 6.60
N GLN A 13 20.33 0.08 7.47
CA GLN A 13 19.53 -0.57 8.51
C GLN A 13 18.15 -1.00 8.01
N ALA A 14 17.68 -0.44 6.90
CA ALA A 14 16.37 -0.74 6.35
C ALA A 14 16.38 -2.02 5.52
N THR A 15 15.29 -2.77 5.59
CA THR A 15 15.02 -3.93 4.73
C THR A 15 13.75 -3.69 3.95
N SER A 16 13.87 -3.74 2.63
CA SER A 16 12.72 -3.74 1.74
C SER A 16 12.22 -5.16 1.51
N PHE A 17 10.90 -5.32 1.54
CA PHE A 17 10.19 -6.54 1.16
C PHE A 17 9.21 -6.20 0.05
N GLU A 18 9.46 -6.71 -1.15
CA GLU A 18 8.57 -6.53 -2.30
C GLU A 18 7.74 -7.78 -2.54
N PHE A 19 6.42 -7.65 -2.43
CA PHE A 19 5.44 -8.61 -2.88
C PHE A 19 5.00 -8.24 -4.30
N ASN A 20 5.54 -8.93 -5.29
CA ASN A 20 5.10 -8.78 -6.67
C ASN A 20 3.80 -9.57 -6.89
N VAL A 21 2.72 -8.89 -7.29
CA VAL A 21 1.38 -9.51 -7.40
C VAL A 21 1.35 -10.57 -8.51
N PHE A 22 2.04 -10.30 -9.63
CA PHE A 22 2.07 -11.21 -10.79
C PHE A 22 2.86 -12.48 -10.49
N ASP A 23 4.05 -12.36 -9.90
CA ASP A 23 4.91 -13.51 -9.58
C ASP A 23 4.25 -14.44 -8.57
N ASN A 24 3.51 -13.85 -7.63
CA ASN A 24 2.79 -14.59 -6.61
C ASN A 24 1.45 -15.18 -7.11
N GLN A 25 0.97 -14.75 -8.28
CA GLN A 25 -0.26 -15.23 -8.92
C GLN A 25 -1.52 -15.15 -8.04
N PHE A 26 -1.56 -14.21 -7.09
CA PHE A 26 -2.75 -13.96 -6.28
C PHE A 26 -3.58 -12.81 -6.87
N ALA A 27 -4.90 -12.97 -6.88
CA ALA A 27 -5.80 -11.84 -7.07
C ALA A 27 -5.60 -10.82 -5.93
N THR A 28 -5.76 -9.53 -6.21
CA THR A 28 -5.58 -8.44 -5.24
C THR A 28 -6.63 -8.45 -4.11
N GLU A 29 -7.73 -9.16 -4.33
CA GLU A 29 -8.80 -9.44 -3.37
C GLU A 29 -8.52 -10.66 -2.48
N ASN A 30 -7.47 -11.43 -2.78
CA ASN A 30 -7.19 -12.68 -2.08
C ASN A 30 -6.86 -12.42 -0.61
N LEU A 31 -7.39 -13.28 0.27
CA LEU A 31 -7.15 -13.18 1.71
C LEU A 31 -5.65 -13.21 2.09
N ALA A 32 -4.83 -13.97 1.35
CA ALA A 32 -3.38 -13.97 1.54
C ALA A 32 -2.78 -12.57 1.30
N VAL A 33 -3.17 -11.91 0.21
CA VAL A 33 -2.70 -10.55 -0.14
C VAL A 33 -3.15 -9.53 0.92
N ARG A 34 -4.39 -9.64 1.40
CA ARG A 34 -4.89 -8.81 2.50
C ARG A 34 -4.07 -9.00 3.77
N LYS A 35 -3.77 -10.25 4.14
CA LYS A 35 -2.91 -10.58 5.28
C LYS A 35 -1.49 -10.04 5.12
N VAL A 36 -0.94 -10.01 3.90
CA VAL A 36 0.33 -9.35 3.61
C VAL A 36 0.24 -7.87 3.94
N LEU A 37 -0.75 -7.14 3.40
CA LEU A 37 -0.92 -5.71 3.68
C LEU A 37 -1.12 -5.45 5.19
N MET A 38 -1.96 -6.24 5.87
CA MET A 38 -2.17 -6.13 7.32
C MET A 38 -0.86 -6.34 8.10
N SER A 39 -0.03 -7.30 7.67
CA SER A 39 1.27 -7.57 8.30
C SER A 39 2.24 -6.42 8.11
N MET A 40 2.24 -5.81 6.92
CA MET A 40 3.04 -4.62 6.65
C MET A 40 2.56 -3.45 7.51
N LEU A 41 1.26 -3.16 7.54
CA LEU A 41 0.67 -2.08 8.33
C LEU A 41 1.04 -2.17 9.81
N GLU A 42 0.84 -3.34 10.44
CA GLU A 42 1.13 -3.51 11.86
C GLU A 42 2.62 -3.38 12.20
N SER A 43 3.50 -3.78 11.28
CA SER A 43 4.95 -3.71 11.51
C SER A 43 5.47 -2.29 11.69
N VAL A 44 4.80 -1.30 11.09
CA VAL A 44 5.20 0.12 11.09
C VAL A 44 4.11 1.06 11.62
N ALA A 45 3.00 0.54 12.17
CA ALA A 45 1.80 1.32 12.52
C ALA A 45 2.10 2.59 13.35
N HIS A 46 2.94 2.47 14.38
CA HIS A 46 3.31 3.56 15.29
C HIS A 46 4.20 4.65 14.66
N ARG A 47 4.65 4.46 13.42
CA ARG A 47 5.55 5.36 12.68
C ARG A 47 4.85 6.08 11.54
N LEU A 48 3.73 5.54 11.07
CA LEU A 48 3.02 6.11 9.94
C LEU A 48 2.37 7.43 10.34
N SER A 49 2.69 8.50 9.61
CA SER A 49 2.19 9.85 9.85
C SER A 49 1.43 10.42 8.66
N ASP A 50 1.71 9.96 7.45
CA ASP A 50 1.21 10.55 6.21
C ASP A 50 0.72 9.50 5.22
N LEU A 51 -0.23 9.93 4.40
CA LEU A 51 -0.79 9.20 3.27
C LEU A 51 -0.62 10.04 1.99
N GLU A 52 -0.07 9.43 0.95
CA GLU A 52 -0.10 9.94 -0.42
C GLU A 52 -0.91 8.97 -1.29
N VAL A 53 -1.81 9.48 -2.12
CA VAL A 53 -2.63 8.67 -3.04
C VAL A 53 -2.56 9.28 -4.42
N GLU A 54 -2.34 8.43 -5.41
CA GLU A 54 -2.51 8.74 -6.81
C GLU A 54 -3.67 7.90 -7.40
N TYR A 55 -4.57 8.59 -8.10
CA TYR A 55 -5.78 7.99 -8.67
C TYR A 55 -6.13 8.58 -10.03
N ASN A 56 -6.84 7.78 -10.83
CA ASN A 56 -7.49 8.22 -12.06
C ASN A 56 -9.01 8.22 -11.83
N ASP A 57 -9.70 9.33 -12.12
CA ASP A 57 -11.14 9.46 -11.87
C ASP A 57 -11.95 8.37 -12.58
N SER A 58 -11.69 8.15 -13.87
CA SER A 58 -12.46 7.22 -14.69
C SER A 58 -12.29 5.79 -14.18
N MET A 59 -11.07 5.37 -13.89
CA MET A 59 -10.80 4.03 -13.34
C MET A 59 -11.42 3.85 -11.96
N LEU A 60 -11.32 4.85 -11.08
CA LEU A 60 -11.89 4.76 -9.74
C LEU A 60 -13.43 4.75 -9.79
N ALA A 61 -14.02 5.55 -10.67
CA ALA A 61 -15.47 5.60 -10.89
C ALA A 61 -15.99 4.33 -11.56
N GLU A 62 -15.26 3.72 -12.49
CA GLU A 62 -15.59 2.41 -13.07
C GLU A 62 -15.60 1.32 -12.00
N LYS A 63 -14.61 1.35 -11.08
CA LYS A 63 -14.45 0.35 -10.03
C LYS A 63 -15.48 0.46 -8.90
N LEU A 64 -15.80 1.68 -8.46
CA LEU A 64 -16.62 1.91 -7.27
C LEU A 64 -17.97 2.57 -7.54
N GLY A 65 -18.16 3.13 -8.73
CA GLY A 65 -19.21 4.11 -9.01
C GLY A 65 -18.81 5.52 -8.56
N GLY A 66 -19.18 6.55 -9.33
CA GLY A 66 -18.73 7.92 -9.11
C GLY A 66 -19.02 8.49 -7.71
N ARG A 67 -20.19 8.17 -7.12
CA ARG A 67 -20.53 8.61 -5.75
C ARG A 67 -19.59 8.02 -4.71
N ARG A 68 -19.37 6.70 -4.74
CA ARG A 68 -18.52 5.99 -3.76
C ARG A 68 -17.05 6.34 -3.95
N ALA A 69 -16.62 6.57 -5.19
CA ALA A 69 -15.29 7.11 -5.49
C ALA A 69 -15.06 8.46 -4.78
N GLY A 70 -16.00 9.40 -4.91
CA GLY A 70 -15.91 10.70 -4.24
C GLY A 70 -16.03 10.64 -2.72
N GLU A 71 -16.80 9.70 -2.17
CA GLU A 71 -16.86 9.44 -0.72
C GLU A 71 -15.53 8.88 -0.20
N LEU A 72 -14.92 7.93 -0.92
CA LEU A 72 -13.62 7.37 -0.58
C LEU A 72 -12.51 8.43 -0.61
N LEU A 73 -12.43 9.24 -1.67
CA LEU A 73 -11.40 10.28 -1.76
C LEU A 73 -11.51 11.28 -0.60
N ARG A 74 -12.73 11.66 -0.20
CA ARG A 74 -12.97 12.53 0.95
C ARG A 74 -12.56 11.88 2.28
N LEU A 75 -12.91 10.61 2.48
CA LEU A 75 -12.46 9.81 3.63
C LEU A 75 -10.92 9.84 3.77
N LEU A 76 -10.23 9.62 2.64
CA LEU A 76 -8.78 9.60 2.58
C LEU A 76 -8.14 11.00 2.69
N GLY A 77 -8.93 12.07 2.62
CA GLY A 77 -8.47 13.43 2.85
C GLY A 77 -8.18 14.25 1.60
N ALA A 78 -8.69 13.85 0.43
CA ALA A 78 -8.62 14.66 -0.77
C ALA A 78 -9.48 15.92 -0.62
N THR A 79 -8.89 17.08 -0.89
CA THR A 79 -9.55 18.38 -1.00
C THR A 79 -9.11 19.06 -2.31
N LYS A 80 -9.73 20.19 -2.67
CA LYS A 80 -9.32 20.93 -3.87
C LYS A 80 -7.93 21.54 -3.71
N GLU A 81 -7.56 21.89 -2.49
CA GLU A 81 -6.34 22.62 -2.14
C GLU A 81 -5.11 21.72 -2.07
N ASN A 82 -5.28 20.43 -1.71
CA ASN A 82 -4.18 19.47 -1.59
C ASN A 82 -4.08 18.50 -2.77
N THR A 83 -4.94 18.63 -3.78
CA THR A 83 -4.94 17.77 -4.96
C THR A 83 -4.19 18.45 -6.10
N ARG A 84 -3.21 17.72 -6.66
CA ARG A 84 -2.46 18.12 -7.85
C ARG A 84 -2.86 17.26 -9.03
N GLU A 85 -3.06 17.90 -10.17
CA GLU A 85 -3.28 17.20 -11.44
C GLU A 85 -1.95 16.83 -12.11
N ASN A 86 -1.86 15.58 -12.54
CA ASN A 86 -0.80 15.10 -13.40
C ASN A 86 -1.35 15.08 -14.83
N GLN A 87 -0.74 15.84 -15.73
CA GLN A 87 -1.20 16.01 -17.09
C GLN A 87 -0.21 15.41 -18.10
N SER A 88 -0.75 14.83 -19.17
CA SER A 88 0.01 14.39 -20.34
C SER A 88 -0.67 14.96 -21.58
N ASN A 89 0.08 15.70 -22.42
CA ASN A 89 -0.43 16.37 -23.61
C ASN A 89 -1.68 17.25 -23.35
N GLY A 90 -1.73 17.94 -22.19
CA GLY A 90 -2.86 18.79 -21.80
C GLY A 90 -4.09 18.05 -21.28
N VAL A 91 -4.02 16.72 -21.13
CA VAL A 91 -5.10 15.88 -20.57
C VAL A 91 -4.71 15.43 -19.17
N VAL A 92 -5.62 15.55 -18.20
CA VAL A 92 -5.42 15.02 -16.85
C VAL A 92 -5.45 13.50 -16.89
N VAL A 93 -4.31 12.87 -16.57
CA VAL A 93 -4.16 11.40 -16.58
C VAL A 93 -4.28 10.79 -15.19
N SER A 94 -3.87 11.52 -14.15
CA SER A 94 -4.07 11.14 -12.75
C SER A 94 -4.11 12.38 -11.87
N ARG A 95 -4.53 12.20 -10.63
CA ARG A 95 -4.44 13.19 -9.57
C ARG A 95 -3.73 12.59 -8.38
N THR A 96 -2.94 13.41 -7.70
CA THR A 96 -2.25 13.03 -6.47
C THR A 96 -2.68 13.97 -5.36
N PHE A 97 -2.92 13.45 -4.17
CA PHE A 97 -3.03 14.26 -2.96
C PHE A 97 -2.24 13.65 -1.83
N ARG A 98 -1.90 14.48 -0.85
CA ARG A 98 -1.29 14.07 0.41
C ARG A 98 -2.10 14.58 1.58
N ALA A 99 -2.23 13.76 2.61
CA ALA A 99 -2.92 14.10 3.85
C ALA A 99 -2.29 13.37 5.05
N PRO A 100 -2.49 13.86 6.28
CA PRO A 100 -2.08 13.11 7.49
C PRO A 100 -2.75 11.74 7.55
N LEU A 101 -2.05 10.71 8.05
CA LEU A 101 -2.66 9.40 8.29
C LEU A 101 -3.36 9.41 9.65
N THR A 102 -4.68 9.61 9.63
CA THR A 102 -5.53 9.47 10.82
C THR A 102 -5.84 8.00 11.10
N GLU A 103 -6.31 7.70 12.31
CA GLU A 103 -6.79 6.36 12.69
C GLU A 103 -7.85 5.83 11.72
N GLU A 104 -8.83 6.66 11.37
CA GLU A 104 -9.89 6.30 10.39
C GLU A 104 -9.31 5.91 9.01
N ARG A 105 -8.26 6.62 8.55
CA ARG A 105 -7.60 6.31 7.28
C ARG A 105 -6.75 5.06 7.38
N TYR A 106 -6.05 4.87 8.49
CA TYR A 106 -5.34 3.63 8.77
C TYR A 106 -6.29 2.43 8.76
N ASP A 107 -7.45 2.54 9.43
CA ASP A 107 -8.48 1.51 9.49
C ASP A 107 -9.05 1.16 8.12
N TYR A 108 -9.18 2.14 7.22
CA TYR A 108 -9.55 1.87 5.83
C TYR A 108 -8.56 0.90 5.17
N PHE A 109 -7.26 1.16 5.25
CA PHE A 109 -6.24 0.30 4.64
C PHE A 109 -6.16 -1.07 5.33
N TYR A 110 -6.24 -1.09 6.66
CA TYR A 110 -6.21 -2.31 7.45
C TYR A 110 -7.36 -3.27 7.10
N ASN A 111 -8.54 -2.72 6.85
CA ASN A 111 -9.75 -3.48 6.55
C ASN A 111 -10.03 -3.61 5.03
N GLN A 112 -9.13 -3.13 4.18
CA GLN A 112 -9.32 -3.11 2.73
C GLN A 112 -9.51 -4.55 2.20
N ARG A 113 -10.52 -4.72 1.34
CA ARG A 113 -10.85 -6.03 0.73
C ARG A 113 -10.09 -6.29 -0.55
N ASP A 114 -9.79 -5.24 -1.29
CA ASP A 114 -9.01 -5.28 -2.52
C ASP A 114 -7.89 -4.25 -2.44
N ILE A 115 -6.64 -4.69 -2.31
CA ILE A 115 -5.49 -3.79 -2.17
C ILE A 115 -5.31 -2.87 -3.39
N ALA A 116 -5.91 -3.21 -4.54
CA ALA A 116 -5.85 -2.44 -5.76
C ALA A 116 -7.04 -1.49 -5.96
N THR A 117 -7.82 -1.21 -4.91
CA THR A 117 -8.92 -0.23 -4.98
C THR A 117 -8.42 1.13 -5.48
N LEU A 118 -7.26 1.56 -4.99
CA LEU A 118 -6.53 2.72 -5.48
C LEU A 118 -5.41 2.26 -6.42
N ALA A 119 -5.09 3.07 -7.41
CA ALA A 119 -4.05 2.76 -8.39
C ALA A 119 -2.65 2.80 -7.76
N HIS A 120 -2.39 3.81 -6.94
CA HIS A 120 -1.13 3.95 -6.22
C HIS A 120 -1.35 4.66 -4.89
N TYR A 121 -0.74 4.15 -3.82
CA TYR A 121 -0.70 4.81 -2.52
C TYR A 121 0.61 4.55 -1.79
N ARG A 122 0.95 5.49 -0.91
CA ARG A 122 2.13 5.44 -0.05
C ARG A 122 1.72 5.81 1.37
N LEU A 123 2.11 4.97 2.32
CA LEU A 123 2.01 5.27 3.75
C LEU A 123 3.42 5.56 4.26
N GLN A 124 3.58 6.72 4.89
CA GLN A 124 4.88 7.34 5.10
C GLN A 124 5.13 7.66 6.57
N GLU A 125 6.40 7.63 6.96
CA GLU A 125 6.95 8.23 8.18
C GLU A 125 7.61 9.56 7.79
N GLY A 126 6.87 10.66 7.98
CA GLY A 126 7.24 11.97 7.44
C GLY A 126 7.29 11.96 5.91
N LEU A 127 8.50 12.05 5.34
CA LEU A 127 8.72 12.00 3.89
C LEU A 127 9.20 10.63 3.40
N GLU A 128 9.45 9.70 4.31
CA GLU A 128 9.98 8.38 3.97
C GLU A 128 8.85 7.38 3.76
N ASP A 129 8.91 6.64 2.65
CA ASP A 129 7.98 5.56 2.43
C ASP A 129 8.21 4.41 3.40
N ARG A 130 7.10 3.86 3.90
CA ARG A 130 7.09 2.62 4.67
C ARG A 130 6.28 1.55 3.99
N ILE A 131 5.16 1.91 3.37
CA ILE A 131 4.36 0.97 2.54
C ILE A 131 4.04 1.65 1.21
N VAL A 132 4.27 0.93 0.11
CA VAL A 132 3.99 1.43 -1.24
C VAL A 132 3.22 0.35 -2.01
N PHE A 133 2.12 0.74 -2.64
CA PHE A 133 1.43 -0.11 -3.61
C PHE A 133 1.39 0.59 -4.95
N TYR A 134 1.90 -0.04 -6.02
CA TYR A 134 2.02 0.61 -7.33
C TYR A 134 1.35 -0.20 -8.45
N PHE A 135 0.21 0.29 -8.96
CA PHE A 135 -0.51 -0.16 -10.17
C PHE A 135 -0.53 -1.67 -10.37
N THR A 136 -0.95 -2.42 -9.34
CA THR A 136 -1.01 -3.90 -9.32
C THR A 136 0.31 -4.62 -9.66
N ARG A 137 1.45 -3.92 -9.70
CA ARG A 137 2.77 -4.52 -9.91
C ARG A 137 3.29 -5.11 -8.62
N TYR A 138 3.38 -4.27 -7.59
CA TYR A 138 3.92 -4.69 -6.31
C TYR A 138 3.26 -3.97 -5.14
N LEU A 139 3.32 -4.65 -4.00
CA LEU A 139 3.13 -4.11 -2.67
C LEU A 139 4.45 -4.23 -1.93
N GLN A 140 4.97 -3.14 -1.39
CA GLN A 140 6.29 -3.07 -0.78
C GLN A 140 6.19 -2.58 0.65
N LEU A 141 6.92 -3.24 1.55
CA LEU A 141 7.27 -2.73 2.88
C LEU A 141 8.73 -2.27 2.87
N ILE A 142 9.00 -1.14 3.51
CA ILE A 142 10.33 -0.68 3.86
C ILE A 142 10.40 -0.68 5.38
N ALA A 143 10.90 -1.77 5.95
CA ALA A 143 11.09 -1.90 7.39
C ALA A 143 12.34 -1.09 7.78
N PRO A 144 12.23 0.00 8.57
CA PRO A 144 13.35 0.89 8.85
C PRO A 144 14.45 0.27 9.72
N ASP A 145 14.09 -0.71 10.53
CA ASP A 145 14.97 -1.34 11.51
C ASP A 145 14.58 -2.81 11.76
N GLN A 146 15.34 -3.45 12.65
CA GLN A 146 15.15 -4.86 13.01
C GLN A 146 13.80 -5.10 13.71
N GLU A 147 13.28 -4.15 14.47
CA GLU A 147 12.01 -4.30 15.18
C GLU A 147 10.84 -4.40 14.19
N ALA A 148 10.78 -3.48 13.21
CA ALA A 148 9.78 -3.55 12.14
C ALA A 148 9.92 -4.83 11.30
N TYR A 149 11.16 -5.24 11.01
CA TYR A 149 11.43 -6.51 10.33
C TYR A 149 10.83 -7.70 11.09
N ASP A 150 11.12 -7.82 12.39
CA ASP A 150 10.68 -8.96 13.20
C ASP A 150 9.16 -8.95 13.38
N LYS A 151 8.56 -7.77 13.59
CA LYS A 151 7.10 -7.60 13.68
C LYS A 151 6.40 -8.07 12.40
N PHE A 152 6.94 -7.72 11.24
CA PHE A 152 6.38 -8.13 9.96
C PHE A 152 6.35 -9.66 9.83
N LEU A 153 7.48 -10.32 10.06
CA LEU A 153 7.57 -11.79 9.95
C LEU A 153 6.70 -12.50 10.99
N ALA A 154 6.74 -12.05 12.24
CA ALA A 154 5.90 -12.60 13.31
C ALA A 154 4.41 -12.48 12.97
N LYS A 155 4.00 -11.39 12.30
CA LYS A 155 2.60 -11.22 11.90
C LYS A 155 2.20 -12.16 10.78
N LEU A 156 3.05 -12.35 9.76
CA LEU A 156 2.82 -13.37 8.72
C LEU A 156 2.65 -14.76 9.33
N GLU A 157 3.48 -15.11 10.31
CA GLU A 157 3.43 -16.39 11.03
C GLU A 157 2.15 -16.52 11.86
N SER A 158 1.71 -15.46 12.54
CA SER A 158 0.45 -15.45 13.30
C SER A 158 -0.78 -15.73 12.43
N PHE A 159 -0.69 -15.40 11.14
CA PHE A 159 -1.72 -15.68 10.16
C PHE A 159 -1.60 -17.06 9.51
N SER A 160 -0.60 -17.85 9.91
CA SER A 160 -0.18 -19.10 9.28
C SER A 160 0.04 -18.93 7.78
N LEU A 161 0.58 -17.79 7.35
CA LEU A 161 0.82 -17.50 5.95
C LEU A 161 2.23 -17.99 5.57
N PRO A 162 2.37 -19.07 4.77
CA PRO A 162 3.68 -19.54 4.36
C PRO A 162 4.35 -18.51 3.46
N TYR A 163 5.63 -18.21 3.70
CA TYR A 163 6.38 -17.23 2.93
C TYR A 163 7.79 -17.72 2.57
N LYS A 164 8.38 -17.11 1.54
CA LYS A 164 9.77 -17.27 1.11
C LYS A 164 10.40 -15.89 0.95
N LEU A 165 11.65 -15.75 1.38
CA LEU A 165 12.44 -14.54 1.18
C LEU A 165 13.47 -14.82 0.08
N VAL A 166 13.50 -13.98 -0.95
CA VAL A 166 14.42 -14.08 -2.08
C VAL A 166 15.28 -12.81 -2.12
N PRO A 167 16.54 -12.87 -1.66
CA PRO A 167 17.42 -11.72 -1.71
C PRO A 167 17.68 -11.25 -3.16
N ILE A 168 17.62 -9.95 -3.38
CA ILE A 168 17.94 -9.29 -4.65
C ILE A 168 19.05 -8.23 -4.44
N ALA A 169 19.86 -8.00 -5.47
CA ALA A 169 21.01 -7.10 -5.44
C ALA A 169 20.64 -5.60 -5.42
#